data_AF-A0A9J5YIG2-F1
#
_entry.id   AF-A0A9J5YIG2-F1
#
_cell.length_a   1.000
_cell.length_b   1.000
_cell.length_c   1.000
_cell.angle_alpha   90.00
_cell.angle_beta   90.00
_cell.angle_gamma   90.00
#
_symmetry.space_group_name_H-M   'P 1'
#
loop_
_entity.id
_entity.type
_entity.pdbx_description
1 polymer ?
#
loop_
_entity_poly.entity_id
_entity_poly.type
_entity_poly.pdbx_seq_one_letter_code
_entity_poly.pdbx_strand_id
1 'polypeptide(L)'
;MFSTKCRNISHLPSVLAAASEVNLLHLEYFWFFGRMTVLALAYDVQIRVVFDRIFFLQLAGKGVLLEDIRDADPFLYHGCKEVLNMDAKTKDQDVLGLTFVCEVESLGLRREIELCRNGKDTVVDNKNMETYVNLLIQHHYVTSIVDHVTYFLEGFSDVITMSRLPSFFRCLSLEDFKLMLGGRSDIFVEDWKAHTDYHGYE
;
A
#
# COMPACT_ATOMS: atom_id res chain seq x y z
N MET A 1 -8.35 -11.25 -25.37
CA MET A 1 -7.09 -10.66 -25.85
C MET A 1 -6.86 -9.35 -25.10
N PHE A 2 -6.52 -9.41 -23.81
CA PHE A 2 -6.15 -8.22 -23.03
C PHE A 2 -4.63 -8.14 -22.99
N SER A 3 -4.06 -7.62 -24.07
CA SER A 3 -2.69 -7.15 -24.10
C SER A 3 -2.74 -5.65 -23.85
N THR A 4 -2.68 -5.26 -22.58
CA THR A 4 -2.22 -3.92 -22.21
C THR A 4 -0.85 -4.11 -21.61
N LYS A 5 0.12 -3.66 -22.40
CA LYS A 5 1.53 -3.53 -22.08
C LYS A 5 1.66 -2.47 -20.96
N CYS A 6 1.27 -2.82 -19.73
CA CYS A 6 1.45 -1.97 -18.56
C CYS A 6 2.93 -2.01 -18.16
N ARG A 7 3.72 -1.18 -18.84
CA ARG A 7 5.03 -0.77 -18.33
C ARG A 7 4.80 0.11 -17.09
N ASN A 8 5.37 -0.30 -15.97
CA ASN A 8 5.62 0.50 -14.76
C ASN A 8 4.43 1.32 -14.24
N ILE A 9 3.42 0.60 -13.75
CA ILE A 9 2.41 1.16 -12.85
C ILE A 9 2.45 0.32 -11.56
N SER A 10 3.54 0.46 -10.83
CA SER A 10 3.59 0.17 -9.39
C SER A 10 2.95 1.33 -8.64
N HIS A 11 1.70 1.69 -8.98
CA HIS A 11 1.04 2.84 -8.40
C HIS A 11 0.45 2.46 -7.04
N LEU A 12 1.17 2.85 -5.99
CA LEU A 12 0.64 3.54 -4.82
C LEU A 12 -0.88 3.40 -4.58
N PRO A 13 -1.31 2.72 -3.50
CA PRO A 13 -2.72 2.61 -3.13
C PRO A 13 -3.44 3.97 -3.06
N SER A 14 -2.75 5.03 -2.65
CA SER A 14 -3.27 6.41 -2.58
C SER A 14 -3.57 7.02 -3.95
N VAL A 15 -2.71 6.79 -4.95
CA VAL A 15 -2.88 7.27 -6.32
C VAL A 15 -4.03 6.51 -7.01
N LEU A 16 -4.16 5.21 -6.72
CA LEU A 16 -5.30 4.42 -7.17
C LEU A 16 -6.60 4.90 -6.53
N ALA A 17 -6.62 5.23 -5.23
CA ALA A 17 -7.80 5.80 -4.57
C ALA A 17 -8.23 7.12 -5.22
N ALA A 18 -7.32 8.10 -5.34
CA ALA A 18 -7.61 9.41 -5.94
C ALA A 18 -8.03 9.33 -7.42
N ALA A 19 -7.45 8.42 -8.21
CA ALA A 19 -7.85 8.22 -9.60
C ALA A 19 -9.17 7.44 -9.74
N SER A 20 -9.49 6.59 -8.76
CA SER A 20 -10.71 5.78 -8.76
C SER A 20 -11.98 6.57 -8.45
N GLU A 21 -11.88 7.66 -7.68
CA GLU A 21 -12.99 8.55 -7.35
C GLU A 21 -13.73 9.13 -8.58
N VAL A 22 -13.07 9.18 -9.73
CA VAL A 22 -13.66 9.61 -11.01
C VAL A 22 -14.78 8.67 -11.46
N ASN A 23 -14.74 7.39 -11.07
CA ASN A 23 -15.75 6.40 -11.41
C ASN A 23 -16.66 6.12 -10.21
N LEU A 24 -17.96 6.38 -10.34
CA LEU A 24 -18.95 6.16 -9.27
C LEU A 24 -19.03 4.70 -8.80
N LEU A 25 -18.60 3.73 -9.62
CA LEU A 25 -18.65 2.29 -9.30
C LEU A 25 -17.31 1.74 -8.79
N HIS A 26 -16.33 2.60 -8.47
CA HIS A 26 -14.98 2.14 -8.15
C HIS A 26 -14.93 1.17 -6.96
N LEU A 27 -15.72 1.40 -5.91
CA LEU A 27 -15.81 0.51 -4.75
C LEU A 27 -16.45 -0.84 -5.11
N GLU A 28 -17.46 -0.86 -5.98
CA GLU A 28 -18.10 -2.11 -6.42
C GLU A 28 -17.13 -3.01 -7.20
N TYR A 29 -16.16 -2.45 -7.92
CA TYR A 29 -15.10 -3.24 -8.54
C TYR A 29 -14.22 -3.95 -7.52
N PHE A 30 -13.95 -3.33 -6.36
CA PHE A 30 -13.20 -3.98 -5.29
C PHE A 30 -14.00 -5.11 -4.65
N TRP A 31 -15.30 -4.91 -4.44
CA TRP A 31 -16.20 -5.99 -4.01
C TRP A 31 -16.21 -7.16 -5.00
N PHE A 32 -16.40 -6.87 -6.29
CA PHE A 32 -16.36 -7.91 -7.32
C PHE A 32 -15.00 -8.61 -7.36
N PHE A 33 -13.90 -7.85 -7.25
CA PHE A 33 -12.55 -8.39 -7.23
C PHE A 33 -12.29 -9.30 -6.02
N GLY A 34 -12.78 -8.93 -4.83
CA GLY A 34 -12.75 -9.78 -3.64
C GLY A 34 -13.45 -11.12 -3.90
N ARG A 35 -14.65 -11.06 -4.48
CA ARG A 35 -15.45 -12.25 -4.82
C ARG A 35 -14.77 -13.15 -5.86
N MET A 36 -14.18 -12.56 -6.89
CA MET A 36 -13.43 -13.32 -7.91
C MET A 36 -12.16 -13.96 -7.33
N THR A 37 -11.47 -13.27 -6.41
CA THR A 37 -10.25 -13.77 -5.77
C THR A 37 -10.56 -15.01 -4.92
N VAL A 38 -11.62 -14.98 -4.12
CA VAL A 38 -11.99 -16.12 -3.29
C VAL A 38 -12.49 -17.31 -4.11
N LEU A 39 -13.22 -17.06 -5.21
CA LEU A 39 -13.62 -18.12 -6.14
C LEU A 39 -12.41 -18.76 -6.83
N ALA A 40 -11.43 -17.94 -7.25
CA ALA A 40 -10.19 -18.44 -7.84
C ALA A 40 -9.47 -19.40 -6.89
N LEU A 41 -9.37 -19.05 -5.61
CA LEU A 41 -8.80 -19.90 -4.57
C LEU A 41 -9.62 -21.17 -4.33
N ALA A 42 -10.95 -21.06 -4.28
CA ALA A 42 -11.84 -22.19 -3.98
C ALA A 42 -11.86 -23.26 -5.09
N TYR A 43 -11.67 -22.84 -6.35
CA TYR A 43 -11.71 -23.72 -7.52
C TYR A 43 -10.33 -23.99 -8.14
N ASP A 44 -9.24 -23.60 -7.45
CA ASP A 44 -7.86 -23.77 -7.92
C ASP A 44 -7.62 -23.16 -9.32
N VAL A 45 -8.25 -22.02 -9.58
CA VAL A 45 -8.10 -21.27 -10.83
C VAL A 45 -7.01 -20.22 -10.64
N GLN A 46 -5.94 -20.35 -11.41
CA GLN A 46 -4.83 -19.39 -11.36
C GLN A 46 -5.25 -18.05 -11.97
N ILE A 47 -5.06 -16.98 -11.21
CA ILE A 47 -5.25 -15.60 -11.66
C ILE A 47 -3.92 -14.85 -11.60
N ARG A 48 -3.57 -14.19 -12.70
CA ARG A 48 -2.36 -13.36 -12.79
C ARG A 48 -2.62 -11.97 -12.21
N VAL A 49 -2.78 -11.91 -10.89
CA VAL A 49 -2.98 -10.65 -10.16
C VAL A 49 -1.83 -10.40 -9.20
N VAL A 50 -1.36 -9.15 -9.17
CA VAL A 50 -0.29 -8.72 -8.26
C VAL A 50 -0.93 -7.98 -7.10
N PHE A 51 -0.83 -8.56 -5.90
CA PHE A 51 -1.22 -7.89 -4.68
C PHE A 51 -0.09 -6.99 -4.18
N ASP A 52 -0.44 -5.74 -3.91
CA ASP A 52 0.41 -4.80 -3.20
C ASP A 52 0.58 -5.21 -1.72
N ARG A 53 1.75 -4.91 -1.16
CA ARG A 53 2.11 -5.31 0.20
C ARG A 53 1.31 -4.56 1.25
N ILE A 54 1.08 -3.27 1.05
CA ILE A 54 0.34 -2.42 1.98
C ILE A 54 -1.13 -2.83 2.01
N PHE A 55 -1.72 -3.07 0.84
CA PHE A 55 -3.08 -3.60 0.75
C PHE A 55 -3.23 -4.94 1.50
N PHE A 56 -2.30 -5.87 1.29
CA PHE A 56 -2.33 -7.17 1.98
C PHE A 56 -2.14 -7.06 3.50
N LEU A 57 -1.27 -6.17 3.98
CA LEU A 57 -1.12 -5.92 5.42
C LEU A 57 -2.45 -5.51 6.06
N GLN A 58 -3.23 -4.67 5.38
CA GLN A 58 -4.55 -4.26 5.87
C GLN A 58 -5.57 -5.40 5.86
N LEU A 59 -5.58 -6.25 4.84
CA LEU A 59 -6.40 -7.47 4.83
C LEU A 59 -6.07 -8.41 6.01
N ALA A 60 -4.79 -8.47 6.38
CA ALA A 60 -4.31 -9.26 7.52
C ALA A 60 -4.52 -8.57 8.88
N GLY A 61 -5.07 -7.35 8.91
CA GLY A 61 -5.23 -6.54 10.12
C GLY A 61 -3.89 -6.13 10.76
N LYS A 62 -2.82 -6.04 9.96
CA LYS A 62 -1.47 -5.63 10.38
C LYS A 62 -1.29 -4.14 10.12
N GLY A 63 -0.60 -3.46 11.04
CA GLY A 63 -0.24 -2.05 10.87
C GLY A 63 0.75 -1.84 9.72
N VAL A 64 0.64 -0.69 9.08
CA VAL A 64 1.57 -0.24 8.03
C VAL A 64 2.63 0.67 8.65
N LEU A 65 3.89 0.35 8.41
CA LEU A 65 5.07 1.06 8.90
C LEU A 65 5.79 1.81 7.77
N LEU A 66 6.68 2.75 8.12
CA LEU A 66 7.52 3.47 7.15
C LEU A 66 8.32 2.52 6.24
N GLU A 67 8.87 1.45 6.81
CA GLU A 67 9.63 0.47 6.03
C GLU A 67 8.78 -0.26 4.99
N ASP A 68 7.45 -0.28 5.17
CA ASP A 68 6.54 -0.97 4.29
C ASP A 68 6.26 -0.22 2.99
N ILE A 69 6.49 1.10 3.00
CA ILE A 69 6.26 1.97 1.85
C ILE A 69 7.52 2.19 1.01
N ARG A 70 8.67 1.66 1.44
CA ARG A 70 9.99 1.89 0.80
C ARG A 70 9.98 1.62 -0.71
N ASP A 71 9.43 0.48 -1.10
CA ASP A 71 9.41 0.05 -2.50
C ASP A 71 8.19 0.63 -3.24
N ALA A 72 7.11 0.91 -2.52
CA ALA A 72 5.87 1.45 -3.08
C ALA A 72 5.99 2.95 -3.41
N ASP A 73 6.68 3.70 -2.56
CA ASP A 73 6.94 5.13 -2.70
C ASP A 73 8.31 5.52 -2.11
N PRO A 74 9.37 5.36 -2.90
CA PRO A 74 10.72 5.74 -2.48
C PRO A 74 10.82 7.22 -2.13
N PHE A 75 10.05 8.10 -2.79
CA PHE A 75 10.14 9.55 -2.57
C PHE A 75 9.59 9.93 -1.20
N LEU A 76 8.38 9.48 -0.87
CA LEU A 76 7.80 9.71 0.44
C LEU A 76 8.61 9.00 1.54
N TYR A 77 9.12 7.79 1.28
CA TYR A 77 10.01 7.09 2.20
C TYR A 77 11.26 7.91 2.53
N HIS A 78 11.95 8.43 1.51
CA HIS A 78 13.14 9.26 1.70
C HIS A 78 12.81 10.56 2.44
N GLY A 79 11.73 11.26 2.07
CA GLY A 79 11.29 12.48 2.77
C GLY A 79 11.01 12.22 4.25
N CYS A 80 10.28 11.16 4.58
CA CYS A 80 10.05 10.75 5.96
C CYS A 80 11.36 10.43 6.70
N LYS A 81 12.31 9.74 6.06
CA LYS A 81 13.63 9.47 6.64
C LYS A 81 14.43 10.74 6.87
N GLU A 82 14.33 11.74 6.01
CA GLU A 82 14.97 13.04 6.22
C GLU A 82 14.41 13.75 7.44
N VAL A 83 13.07 13.81 7.59
CA VAL A 83 12.41 14.38 8.78
C VAL A 83 12.91 13.69 10.06
N LEU A 84 12.98 12.35 10.06
CA LEU A 84 13.46 11.58 11.22
C LEU A 84 14.95 11.76 11.50
N ASN A 85 15.78 11.97 10.47
CA ASN A 85 17.23 12.12 10.63
C ASN A 85 17.65 13.55 11.03
N MET A 86 16.76 14.54 10.95
CA MET A 86 17.06 15.91 11.35
C MET A 86 17.22 16.07 12.86
N ASP A 87 16.63 15.20 13.68
CA ASP A 87 16.86 15.14 15.14
C ASP A 87 18.36 15.04 15.47
N ALA A 88 19.11 14.27 14.68
CA ALA A 88 20.51 13.99 14.91
C ALA A 88 21.44 15.16 14.52
N LYS A 89 20.96 16.12 13.72
CA LYS A 89 21.82 17.12 13.05
C LYS A 89 21.59 18.55 13.51
N THR A 90 20.39 18.90 13.98
CA THR A 90 20.03 20.30 14.19
C THR A 90 19.40 20.49 15.57
N LYS A 91 20.03 21.28 16.44
CA LYS A 91 19.51 21.61 17.79
C LYS A 91 18.40 22.68 17.78
N ASP A 92 18.13 23.30 16.64
CA ASP A 92 17.08 24.31 16.49
C ASP A 92 15.76 23.66 16.07
N GLN A 93 14.76 23.79 16.95
CA GLN A 93 13.44 23.16 16.82
C GLN A 93 12.55 23.76 15.71
N ASP A 94 12.91 24.92 15.16
CA ASP A 94 12.06 25.69 14.22
C ASP A 94 12.39 25.49 12.73
N VAL A 95 13.37 24.64 12.39
CA VAL A 95 13.95 24.61 11.01
C VAL A 95 13.04 23.91 9.99
N LEU A 96 12.12 23.04 10.40
CA LEU A 96 11.28 22.28 9.48
C LEU A 96 10.12 23.09 8.88
N GLY A 97 9.57 24.05 9.63
CA GLY A 97 8.36 24.78 9.23
C GLY A 97 7.15 23.86 8.99
N LEU A 98 7.17 22.63 9.53
CA LEU A 98 6.12 21.63 9.37
C LEU A 98 5.14 21.69 10.54
N THR A 99 3.88 21.44 10.24
CA THR A 99 2.80 21.22 11.21
C THR A 99 2.15 19.86 10.93
N PHE A 100 1.24 19.40 11.80
CA PHE A 100 0.53 18.13 11.62
C PHE A 100 -0.59 18.24 10.57
N VAL A 101 -0.20 18.66 9.36
CA VAL A 101 -1.07 18.84 8.20
C VAL A 101 -0.42 18.17 7.00
N CYS A 102 -1.23 17.56 6.15
CA CYS A 102 -0.81 17.11 4.83
C CYS A 102 -1.68 17.73 3.73
N GLU A 103 -1.12 17.89 2.54
CA GLU A 103 -1.87 18.26 1.35
C GLU A 103 -2.34 17.01 0.61
N VAL A 104 -3.62 16.98 0.25
CA VAL A 104 -4.21 15.97 -0.62
C VAL A 104 -4.71 16.64 -1.89
N GLU A 105 -4.28 16.11 -3.02
CA GLU A 105 -4.77 16.51 -4.34
C GLU A 105 -5.75 15.46 -4.86
N SER A 106 -7.02 15.85 -5.04
CA SER A 106 -8.05 15.02 -5.68
C SER A 106 -8.75 15.84 -6.76
N LEU A 107 -8.85 15.28 -7.97
CA LEU A 107 -9.50 15.89 -9.13
C LEU A 107 -8.99 17.30 -9.46
N GLY A 108 -7.69 17.56 -9.23
CA GLY A 108 -7.05 18.87 -9.44
C GLY A 108 -7.34 19.90 -8.34
N LEU A 109 -8.04 19.52 -7.27
CA LEU A 109 -8.26 20.34 -6.09
C LEU A 109 -7.29 19.93 -4.99
N ARG A 110 -6.50 20.88 -4.50
CA ARG A 110 -5.64 20.70 -3.32
C ARG A 110 -6.39 21.09 -2.06
N ARG A 111 -6.33 20.23 -1.05
CA ARG A 111 -6.92 20.46 0.27
C ARG A 111 -5.92 20.09 1.34
N GLU A 112 -5.87 20.89 2.38
CA GLU A 112 -5.13 20.57 3.60
C GLU A 112 -5.99 19.71 4.53
N ILE A 113 -5.40 18.65 5.06
CA ILE A 113 -6.02 17.77 6.05
C ILE A 113 -5.15 17.76 7.30
N GLU A 114 -5.78 18.01 8.46
CA GLU A 114 -5.11 17.88 9.74
C GLU A 114 -4.95 16.39 10.10
N LEU A 115 -3.71 15.97 10.37
CA LEU A 115 -3.36 14.60 10.72
C LEU A 115 -3.76 14.25 12.17
N CYS A 116 -3.94 15.26 13.01
CA CYS A 116 -4.41 15.13 14.39
C CYS A 116 -5.29 16.33 14.76
N ARG A 117 -5.91 16.30 15.94
CA ARG A 117 -6.73 17.42 16.42
C ARG A 117 -5.86 18.65 16.66
N ASN A 118 -6.24 19.78 16.08
CA ASN A 118 -5.46 21.04 16.09
C ASN A 118 -4.09 20.85 15.40
N GLY A 119 -4.07 20.09 14.31
CA GLY A 119 -2.83 19.75 13.60
C GLY A 119 -2.14 20.98 12.99
N LYS A 120 -2.92 21.97 12.56
CA LYS A 120 -2.44 23.25 12.02
C LYS A 120 -1.62 24.07 13.03
N ASP A 121 -2.00 24.01 14.31
CA ASP A 121 -1.35 24.77 15.38
C ASP A 121 -0.22 23.96 16.06
N THR A 122 -0.08 22.68 15.69
CA THR A 122 0.92 21.78 16.28
C THR A 122 2.15 21.72 15.40
N VAL A 123 3.23 22.36 15.84
CA VAL A 123 4.53 22.34 15.14
C VAL A 123 5.20 20.98 15.30
N VAL A 124 5.82 20.50 14.23
CA VAL A 124 6.63 19.27 14.26
C VAL A 124 7.99 19.58 14.88
N ASP A 125 8.34 18.87 15.94
CA ASP A 125 9.59 18.99 16.69
C ASP A 125 10.24 17.61 16.93
N ASN A 126 11.40 17.61 17.60
CA ASN A 126 12.13 16.36 17.85
C ASN A 126 11.41 15.35 18.72
N LYS A 127 10.44 15.78 19.54
CA LYS A 127 9.69 14.89 20.42
C LYS A 127 8.50 14.26 19.70
N ASN A 128 8.02 14.86 18.62
CA ASN A 128 6.78 14.47 17.96
C ASN A 128 6.95 14.08 16.48
N MET A 129 8.15 14.20 15.89
CA MET A 129 8.43 13.87 14.48
C MET A 129 8.09 12.42 14.10
N GLU A 130 8.33 11.45 15.00
CA GLU A 130 7.98 10.05 14.75
C GLU A 130 6.45 9.88 14.67
N THR A 131 5.72 10.56 15.55
CA THR A 131 4.26 10.60 15.52
C THR A 131 3.75 11.25 14.24
N TYR A 132 4.38 12.36 13.81
CA TYR A 132 4.05 13.02 12.54
C TYR A 132 4.19 12.06 11.35
N VAL A 133 5.35 11.41 11.22
CA VAL A 133 5.63 10.46 10.13
C VAL A 133 4.66 9.28 10.17
N ASN A 134 4.39 8.72 11.35
CA ASN A 134 3.43 7.64 11.49
C ASN A 134 2.02 8.07 11.06
N LEU A 135 1.54 9.23 11.49
CA LEU A 135 0.21 9.74 11.09
C LEU A 135 0.14 10.05 9.59
N LEU A 136 1.22 10.57 9.01
CA LEU A 136 1.30 10.81 7.57
C LEU A 136 1.15 9.51 6.78
N ILE A 137 1.85 8.44 7.20
CA ILE A 137 1.74 7.11 6.58
C ILE A 137 0.33 6.54 6.78
N GLN A 138 -0.20 6.61 8.00
CA GLN A 138 -1.55 6.11 8.31
C GLN A 138 -2.61 6.82 7.47
N HIS A 139 -2.50 8.13 7.28
CA HIS A 139 -3.43 8.87 6.43
C HIS A 139 -3.29 8.43 4.97
N HIS A 140 -2.06 8.44 4.45
CA HIS A 140 -1.79 8.24 3.03
C HIS A 140 -2.04 6.80 2.56
N TYR A 141 -1.83 5.80 3.40
CA TYR A 141 -1.86 4.39 3.00
C TYR A 141 -2.93 3.54 3.66
N VAL A 142 -3.49 3.97 4.78
CA VAL A 142 -4.51 3.19 5.50
C VAL A 142 -5.87 3.89 5.38
N THR A 143 -5.94 5.15 5.82
CA THR A 143 -7.20 5.90 5.84
C THR A 143 -7.72 6.16 4.44
N SER A 144 -6.85 6.50 3.49
CA SER A 144 -7.21 6.80 2.10
C SER A 144 -7.79 5.63 1.31
N ILE A 145 -7.57 4.38 1.74
CA ILE A 145 -8.00 3.17 1.02
C ILE A 145 -8.90 2.25 1.84
N VAL A 146 -9.33 2.70 3.03
CA VAL A 146 -10.07 1.86 3.98
C VAL A 146 -11.36 1.32 3.36
N ASP A 147 -12.04 2.12 2.53
CA ASP A 147 -13.26 1.72 1.82
C ASP A 147 -12.96 0.64 0.77
N HIS A 148 -11.89 0.79 -0.01
CA HIS A 148 -11.48 -0.22 -1.01
C HIS A 148 -11.15 -1.56 -0.36
N VAL A 149 -10.43 -1.53 0.77
CA VAL A 149 -10.12 -2.73 1.57
C VAL A 149 -11.40 -3.36 2.12
N THR A 150 -12.32 -2.54 2.60
CA THR A 150 -13.60 -2.99 3.18
C THR A 150 -14.47 -3.67 2.13
N TYR A 151 -14.69 -3.04 0.98
CA TYR A 151 -15.46 -3.63 -0.12
C TYR A 151 -14.82 -4.93 -0.63
N PHE A 152 -13.49 -4.97 -0.75
CA PHE A 152 -12.79 -6.21 -1.11
C PHE A 152 -13.04 -7.32 -0.10
N LEU A 153 -12.94 -7.04 1.20
CA LEU A 153 -13.19 -8.03 2.24
C LEU A 153 -14.65 -8.50 2.25
N GLU A 154 -15.61 -7.59 2.03
CA GLU A 154 -17.03 -7.94 1.89
C GLU A 154 -17.24 -8.91 0.73
N GLY A 155 -16.75 -8.60 -0.47
CA GLY A 155 -16.91 -9.50 -1.62
C GLY A 155 -16.15 -10.82 -1.46
N PHE A 156 -14.98 -10.80 -0.82
CA PHE A 156 -14.23 -12.01 -0.48
C PHE A 156 -14.99 -12.88 0.54
N SER A 157 -15.79 -12.26 1.41
CA SER A 157 -16.59 -12.95 2.43
C SER A 157 -17.85 -13.64 1.93
N ASP A 158 -18.33 -13.31 0.73
CA ASP A 158 -19.54 -13.91 0.17
C ASP A 158 -19.42 -15.43 -0.06
N VAL A 159 -18.19 -15.93 -0.23
CA VAL A 159 -17.92 -17.33 -0.59
C VAL A 159 -17.35 -18.13 0.59
N ILE A 160 -16.68 -17.48 1.54
CA ILE A 160 -16.12 -18.11 2.74
C ILE A 160 -16.82 -17.58 3.98
N THR A 161 -17.21 -18.45 4.92
CA THR A 161 -17.82 -18.04 6.19
C THR A 161 -16.98 -16.97 6.91
N MET A 162 -17.59 -15.79 7.17
CA MET A 162 -16.94 -14.61 7.75
C MET A 162 -16.07 -14.89 8.98
N SER A 163 -16.43 -15.88 9.81
CA SER A 163 -15.68 -16.26 11.02
C SER A 163 -14.24 -16.72 10.78
N ARG A 164 -13.86 -17.04 9.53
CA ARG A 164 -12.51 -17.50 9.17
C ARG A 164 -11.64 -16.43 8.50
N LEU A 165 -12.21 -15.28 8.11
CA LEU A 165 -11.51 -14.28 7.29
C LEU A 165 -10.34 -13.58 7.98
N PRO A 166 -10.51 -13.05 9.21
CA PRO A 166 -9.39 -12.41 9.90
C PRO A 166 -8.25 -13.40 10.16
N SER A 167 -8.60 -14.67 10.38
CA SER A 167 -7.61 -15.75 10.57
C SER A 167 -6.91 -16.13 9.25
N PHE A 168 -7.62 -16.12 8.13
CA PHE A 168 -7.09 -16.51 6.82
C PHE A 168 -5.91 -15.62 6.41
N PHE A 169 -6.12 -14.30 6.31
CA PHE A 169 -5.06 -13.39 5.90
C PHE A 169 -3.96 -13.23 6.96
N ARG A 170 -4.32 -13.31 8.25
CA ARG A 170 -3.33 -13.17 9.34
C ARG A 170 -2.33 -14.33 9.39
N CYS A 171 -2.76 -15.54 9.02
CA CYS A 171 -1.94 -16.75 9.00
C CYS A 171 -1.13 -16.93 7.71
N LEU A 172 -1.30 -16.06 6.71
CA LEU A 172 -0.60 -16.13 5.42
C LEU A 172 0.44 -15.01 5.28
N SER A 173 1.55 -15.32 4.62
CA SER A 173 2.42 -14.29 4.08
C SER A 173 1.89 -13.80 2.72
N LEU A 174 2.32 -12.61 2.30
CA LEU A 174 1.99 -12.10 0.96
C LEU A 174 2.51 -13.02 -0.15
N GLU A 175 3.69 -13.63 0.06
CA GLU A 175 4.31 -14.53 -0.91
C GLU A 175 3.51 -15.81 -1.06
N ASP A 176 3.06 -16.40 0.05
CA ASP A 176 2.19 -17.58 0.04
C ASP A 176 0.88 -17.27 -0.68
N PHE A 177 0.26 -16.14 -0.38
CA PHE A 177 -0.99 -15.72 -1.02
C PHE A 177 -0.81 -15.50 -2.53
N LYS A 178 0.29 -14.88 -2.95
CA LYS A 178 0.65 -14.74 -4.36
C LYS A 178 0.86 -16.09 -5.04
N LEU A 179 1.51 -17.05 -4.37
CA LEU A 179 1.68 -18.41 -4.88
C LEU A 179 0.35 -19.13 -5.04
N MET A 180 -0.57 -18.99 -4.08
CA MET A 180 -1.89 -19.61 -4.14
C MET A 180 -2.71 -19.08 -5.33
N LEU A 181 -2.59 -17.78 -5.65
CA LEU A 181 -3.32 -17.18 -6.76
C LEU A 181 -2.64 -17.38 -8.12
N GLY A 182 -1.32 -17.23 -8.19
CA GLY A 182 -0.56 -17.27 -9.43
C GLY A 182 -0.09 -18.66 -9.85
N GLY A 183 -0.14 -19.63 -8.93
CA GLY A 183 0.49 -20.93 -9.09
C GLY A 183 2.02 -20.86 -9.01
N ARG A 184 2.68 -22.01 -9.15
CA ARG A 184 4.13 -22.07 -9.31
C ARG A 184 4.49 -21.91 -10.78
N SER A 185 5.40 -21.00 -11.07
CA SER A 185 6.02 -20.88 -12.39
C SER A 185 7.32 -21.68 -12.38
N ASP A 186 7.53 -22.52 -13.39
CA ASP A 186 8.83 -23.17 -13.57
C ASP A 186 9.89 -22.11 -13.91
N ILE A 187 11.00 -22.15 -13.19
CA ILE A 187 12.13 -21.25 -13.41
C ILE A 187 13.10 -21.95 -14.36
N PHE A 188 13.26 -21.38 -15.55
CA PHE A 188 14.27 -21.82 -16.51
C PHE A 188 15.62 -21.23 -16.12
N VAL A 189 16.45 -22.03 -15.43
CA VAL A 189 17.73 -21.57 -14.88
C VAL A 189 18.68 -21.09 -15.99
N GLU A 190 18.64 -21.76 -17.14
CA GLU A 190 19.44 -21.43 -18.31
C GLU A 190 19.04 -20.06 -18.89
N ASP A 191 17.74 -19.77 -18.93
CA ASP A 191 17.21 -18.48 -19.35
C ASP A 191 17.59 -17.37 -18.36
N TRP A 192 17.45 -17.65 -17.06
CA TRP A 192 17.84 -16.69 -16.01
C TRP A 192 19.35 -16.39 -16.08
N LYS A 193 20.19 -17.42 -16.26
CA LYS A 193 21.63 -17.26 -16.40
C LYS A 193 22.00 -16.46 -17.66
N ALA A 194 21.32 -16.69 -18.77
CA ALA A 194 21.56 -15.97 -20.02
C ALA A 194 21.20 -14.47 -19.94
N HIS A 195 20.35 -14.08 -18.99
CA HIS A 195 19.85 -12.71 -18.81
C HIS A 195 20.28 -12.07 -17.47
N THR A 196 21.36 -12.56 -16.85
CA THR A 196 21.93 -11.96 -15.62
C THR A 196 23.24 -11.25 -15.91
N ASP A 197 23.33 -9.97 -15.55
CA ASP A 197 24.56 -9.18 -15.62
C ASP A 197 25.32 -9.24 -14.29
N TYR A 198 26.63 -9.49 -14.36
CA TYR A 198 27.51 -9.54 -13.18
C TYR A 198 28.33 -8.25 -13.07
N HIS A 199 28.21 -7.56 -11.93
CA HIS A 199 29.03 -6.40 -11.61
C HIS A 199 29.98 -6.74 -10.44
N GLY A 200 31.29 -6.75 -10.72
CA GLY A 200 32.34 -7.00 -9.72
C GLY A 200 32.55 -8.47 -9.36
N TYR A 201 31.89 -9.39 -10.06
CA TYR A 201 32.04 -10.84 -9.93
C TYR A 201 32.16 -11.46 -11.33
N GLU A 202 32.94 -12.54 -11.44
CA GLU A 202 32.97 -13.44 -12.60
C GLU A 202 32.11 -14.69 -12.35
#